data_AF-A0A525CVM9-F1
#
_entry.id   AF-A0A525CVM9-F1
#
_cell.length_a   1.000
_cell.length_b   1.000
_cell.length_c   1.000
_cell.angle_alpha   90.00
_cell.angle_beta   90.00
_cell.angle_gamma   90.00
#
_symmetry.space_group_name_H-M   'P 1'
#
loop_
_entity.id
_entity.type
_entity.pdbx_description
1 polymer ?
#
loop_
_entity_poly.entity_id
_entity_poly.type
_entity_poly.pdbx_seq_one_letter_code
_entity_poly.pdbx_strand_id
1 'polypeptide(L)'
;MRFRRIALIMGVLTGLLCSTVFAASWLDQAKDFVNSLSTSGTDKALSTDEIILGLKEALKVGSESVVAQLGQTDGFNADELIHIPLPEQLDTVKTLLDKAGFGFLLSDLELKLNRAA
;
A
#
# COMPACT_ATOMS: atom_id res chain seq x y z
N MET A 1 -27.34 -33.77 2.05
CA MET A 1 -26.86 -32.59 1.27
C MET A 1 -26.97 -31.24 2.00
N ARG A 2 -27.66 -31.12 3.16
CA ARG A 2 -27.84 -29.84 3.87
C ARG A 2 -26.59 -29.32 4.61
N PHE A 3 -25.74 -30.21 5.11
CA PHE A 3 -24.50 -29.87 5.83
C PHE A 3 -23.39 -29.26 4.95
N ARG A 4 -23.27 -29.71 3.69
CA ARG A 4 -22.27 -29.17 2.74
C ARG A 4 -22.58 -27.74 2.29
N ARG A 5 -23.86 -27.35 2.29
CA ARG A 5 -24.30 -25.99 1.96
C ARG A 5 -24.05 -25.02 3.12
N ILE A 6 -24.23 -25.45 4.37
CA ILE A 6 -23.95 -24.64 5.57
C ILE A 6 -22.44 -24.40 5.72
N ALA A 7 -21.61 -25.42 5.47
CA ALA A 7 -20.14 -25.28 5.48
C ALA A 7 -19.62 -24.30 4.40
N LEU A 8 -20.25 -24.28 3.21
CA LEU A 8 -19.91 -23.33 2.15
C LEU A 8 -20.33 -21.89 2.50
N ILE A 9 -21.47 -21.69 3.15
CA ILE A 9 -21.94 -20.35 3.54
C ILE A 9 -21.08 -19.77 4.67
N MET A 10 -20.67 -20.60 5.64
CA MET A 10 -19.74 -20.18 6.69
C MET A 10 -18.35 -19.84 6.12
N GLY A 11 -17.81 -20.65 5.20
CA GLY A 11 -16.51 -20.35 4.58
C GLY A 11 -16.46 -19.03 3.81
N VAL A 12 -17.56 -18.67 3.13
CA VAL A 12 -17.68 -17.39 2.40
C VAL A 12 -17.85 -16.21 3.37
N LEU A 13 -18.57 -16.39 4.47
CA LEU A 13 -18.75 -15.36 5.50
C LEU A 13 -17.45 -15.08 6.28
N THR A 14 -16.62 -16.10 6.53
CA THR A 14 -15.32 -15.94 7.19
C THR A 14 -14.27 -15.33 6.26
N GLY A 15 -14.37 -15.54 4.94
CA GLY A 15 -13.45 -14.95 3.96
C GLY A 15 -13.60 -13.44 3.79
N LEU A 16 -14.81 -12.90 3.99
CA LEU A 16 -15.10 -11.47 3.82
C LEU A 16 -14.60 -10.59 4.99
N LEU A 17 -14.30 -11.19 6.15
CA LEU A 17 -13.83 -10.47 7.35
C LEU A 17 -12.30 -10.39 7.47
N CYS A 18 -11.55 -11.12 6.64
CA CYS A 18 -10.09 -11.20 6.74
C CYS A 18 -9.37 -9.95 6.21
N SER A 19 -10.03 -9.13 5.40
CA SER A 19 -9.44 -7.94 4.77
C SER A 19 -9.10 -6.80 5.76
N THR A 20 -9.57 -6.87 7.02
CA THR A 20 -9.37 -5.79 8.00
C THR A 20 -8.22 -6.04 8.99
N VAL A 21 -7.69 -7.27 9.07
CA VAL A 21 -6.76 -7.66 10.15
C VAL A 21 -5.30 -7.32 9.83
N PHE A 22 -4.95 -7.17 8.55
CA PHE A 22 -3.57 -6.83 8.15
C PHE A 22 -3.13 -5.41 8.59
N ALA A 23 -4.09 -4.51 8.81
CA ALA A 23 -3.80 -3.12 9.19
C ALA A 23 -3.58 -2.91 10.70
N ALA A 24 -3.88 -3.88 11.57
CA ALA A 24 -3.71 -3.72 13.02
C ALA A 24 -2.36 -4.22 13.54
N SER A 25 -1.78 -5.23 12.88
CA SER A 25 -0.55 -5.92 13.32
C SER A 25 0.68 -5.00 13.40
N TRP A 26 0.82 -4.06 12.47
CA TRP A 26 1.96 -3.14 12.44
C TRP A 26 1.95 -2.11 13.60
N LEU A 27 0.76 -1.69 14.03
CA LEU A 27 0.61 -0.71 15.12
C LEU A 27 0.98 -1.34 16.47
N ASP A 28 0.67 -2.62 16.66
CA ASP A 28 1.01 -3.33 17.89
C ASP A 28 2.52 -3.62 17.97
N GLN A 29 3.16 -3.97 16.85
CA GLN A 29 4.62 -4.05 16.76
C GLN A 29 5.31 -2.71 17.09
N ALA A 30 4.74 -1.59 16.64
CA ALA A 30 5.25 -0.26 16.97
C ALA A 30 5.11 0.07 18.46
N LYS A 31 3.99 -0.31 19.11
CA LYS A 31 3.80 -0.15 20.57
C LYS A 31 4.80 -1.00 21.35
N ASP A 32 5.01 -2.24 20.95
CA ASP A 32 5.95 -3.15 21.61
C ASP A 32 7.39 -2.64 21.52
N PHE A 33 7.76 -2.08 20.36
CA PHE A 33 9.04 -1.39 20.19
C PHE A 33 9.19 -0.20 21.14
N VAL A 34 8.19 0.69 21.22
CA VAL A 34 8.19 1.85 22.13
C VAL A 34 8.28 1.42 23.60
N ASN A 35 7.56 0.38 23.99
CA ASN A 35 7.59 -0.17 25.36
C ASN A 35 8.96 -0.79 25.68
N SER A 36 9.60 -1.46 24.70
CA SER A 36 10.95 -2.01 24.85
C SER A 36 12.02 -0.92 25.02
N LEU A 37 11.85 0.21 24.33
CA LEU A 37 12.74 1.37 24.40
C LEU A 37 12.59 2.12 25.74
N SER A 38 11.37 2.17 26.27
CA SER A 38 11.06 2.75 27.58
C SER A 38 11.62 1.91 28.75
N THR A 39 11.87 0.61 28.52
CA THR A 39 12.33 -0.34 29.55
C THR A 39 13.86 -0.56 29.49
N SER A 40 14.52 -0.26 28.37
CA SER A 40 15.94 -0.55 28.12
C SER A 40 16.76 0.73 27.94
N GLY A 41 17.19 1.39 29.03
CA GLY A 41 18.11 2.53 28.90
C GLY A 41 18.30 3.39 30.13
N THR A 42 19.27 3.02 30.96
CA THR A 42 19.95 3.92 31.89
C THR A 42 20.60 5.07 31.10
N ASP A 43 20.52 6.29 31.65
CA ASP A 43 21.08 7.57 31.16
C ASP A 43 20.19 8.38 30.19
N LYS A 44 19.40 9.29 30.78
CA LYS A 44 18.38 10.18 30.18
C LYS A 44 17.18 9.43 29.63
N ALA A 45 16.28 9.06 30.54
CA ALA A 45 14.90 8.74 30.21
C ALA A 45 14.32 9.86 29.34
N LEU A 46 14.20 9.61 28.04
CA LEU A 46 13.48 10.49 27.14
C LEU A 46 12.07 10.65 27.70
N SER A 47 11.63 11.89 27.83
CA SER A 47 10.26 12.17 28.24
C SER A 47 9.31 11.49 27.26
N THR A 48 8.17 10.98 27.74
CA THR A 48 7.10 10.49 26.88
C THR A 48 6.73 11.53 25.80
N ASP A 49 6.85 12.82 26.12
CA ASP A 49 6.65 13.91 25.16
C ASP A 49 7.69 13.94 24.04
N GLU A 50 8.96 13.65 24.33
CA GLU A 50 10.03 13.59 23.32
C GLU A 50 9.82 12.42 22.36
N ILE A 51 9.35 11.28 22.87
CA ILE A 51 8.99 10.11 22.05
C ILE A 51 7.81 10.45 21.11
N ILE A 52 6.77 11.10 21.64
CA ILE A 52 5.61 11.52 20.85
C ILE A 52 6.00 12.53 19.78
N LEU A 53 6.82 13.53 20.13
CA LEU A 53 7.31 14.53 19.18
C LEU A 53 8.19 13.91 18.10
N GLY A 54 9.08 12.97 18.46
CA GLY A 54 9.92 12.24 17.51
C GLY A 54 9.11 11.40 16.52
N LEU A 55 8.09 10.68 17.00
CA LEU A 55 7.21 9.89 16.12
C LEU A 55 6.39 10.79 15.18
N LYS A 56 5.93 11.94 15.68
CA LYS A 56 5.20 12.92 14.86
C LYS A 56 6.07 13.51 13.76
N GLU A 57 7.31 13.88 14.08
CA GLU A 57 8.26 14.40 13.09
C GLU A 57 8.65 13.33 12.07
N ALA A 58 8.89 12.09 12.52
CA ALA A 58 9.18 10.97 11.62
C ALA A 58 8.03 10.69 10.64
N LEU A 59 6.77 10.75 11.09
CA LEU A 59 5.60 10.62 10.21
C LEU A 59 5.49 11.77 9.22
N LYS A 60 5.76 13.00 9.67
CA LYS A 60 5.73 14.19 8.81
C LYS A 60 6.80 14.09 7.72
N VAL A 61 8.06 13.87 8.11
CA VAL A 61 9.18 13.73 7.18
C VAL A 61 9.00 12.51 6.27
N GLY A 62 8.53 11.39 6.80
CA GLY A 62 8.25 10.19 6.01
C GLY A 62 7.16 10.43 4.96
N SER A 63 6.07 11.12 5.33
CA SER A 63 5.00 11.47 4.40
C SER A 63 5.50 12.47 3.34
N GLU A 64 6.24 13.50 3.74
CA GLU A 64 6.84 14.48 2.82
C GLU A 64 7.83 13.81 1.86
N SER A 65 8.64 12.86 2.34
CA SER A 65 9.59 12.11 1.53
C SER A 65 8.91 11.22 0.51
N VAL A 66 7.82 10.52 0.89
CA VAL A 66 7.05 9.69 -0.04
C VAL A 66 6.38 10.57 -1.10
N VAL A 67 5.75 11.68 -0.70
CA VAL A 67 5.15 12.61 -1.67
C VAL A 67 6.21 13.21 -2.59
N ALA A 68 7.38 13.57 -2.08
CA ALA A 68 8.48 14.09 -2.89
C ALA A 68 9.05 13.04 -3.85
N GLN A 69 9.05 11.76 -3.46
CA GLN A 69 9.51 10.64 -4.28
C GLN A 69 8.49 10.26 -5.36
N LEU A 70 7.22 10.14 -4.99
CA LEU A 70 6.14 9.75 -5.90
C LEU A 70 5.69 10.89 -6.81
N GLY A 71 5.76 12.13 -6.33
CA GLY A 71 5.43 13.33 -7.11
C GLY A 71 6.50 13.76 -8.11
N GLN A 72 7.62 13.04 -8.22
CA GLN A 72 8.57 13.25 -9.33
C GLN A 72 7.95 12.80 -10.65
N THR A 73 8.43 13.36 -11.75
CA THR A 73 8.06 12.88 -13.09
C THR A 73 8.41 11.39 -13.17
N ASP A 74 7.42 10.55 -13.47
CA ASP A 74 7.53 9.09 -13.56
C ASP A 74 7.71 8.35 -12.20
N GLY A 75 7.42 8.98 -11.06
CA GLY A 75 7.54 8.38 -9.72
C GLY A 75 6.71 7.10 -9.52
N PHE A 76 5.51 7.03 -10.12
CA PHE A 76 4.68 5.82 -10.17
C PHE A 76 5.08 4.86 -11.30
N ASN A 77 5.79 5.33 -12.33
CA ASN A 77 6.19 4.50 -13.47
C ASN A 77 7.48 3.71 -13.20
N ALA A 78 8.35 4.22 -12.33
CA ALA A 78 9.69 3.68 -12.08
C ALA A 78 9.75 2.54 -11.06
N ASP A 79 8.69 2.28 -10.30
CA ASP A 79 8.65 1.30 -9.22
C ASP A 79 7.49 0.31 -9.42
N GLU A 80 7.82 -0.96 -9.68
CA GLU A 80 6.87 -2.05 -10.00
C GLU A 80 5.85 -2.31 -8.88
N LEU A 81 6.12 -1.89 -7.63
CA LEU A 81 5.21 -2.06 -6.49
C LEU A 81 4.07 -1.01 -6.44
N ILE A 82 4.20 0.09 -7.17
CA ILE A 82 3.30 1.27 -7.16
C ILE A 82 2.88 1.68 -8.58
N HIS A 83 3.41 1.01 -9.60
CA HIS A 83 2.94 1.07 -10.97
C HIS A 83 1.43 0.82 -11.04
N ILE A 84 0.70 1.69 -11.73
CA ILE A 84 -0.74 1.53 -11.96
C ILE A 84 -0.91 0.76 -13.27
N PRO A 85 -1.07 -0.57 -13.26
CA PRO A 85 -1.31 -1.32 -14.48
C PRO A 85 -2.65 -0.90 -15.08
N LEU A 86 -2.74 -0.99 -16.41
CA LEU A 86 -3.99 -0.74 -17.11
C LEU A 86 -5.08 -1.71 -16.61
N PRO A 87 -6.29 -1.21 -16.30
CA PRO A 87 -7.35 -2.03 -15.76
C PRO A 87 -7.80 -3.08 -16.79
N GLU A 88 -8.19 -4.28 -16.31
CA GLU A 88 -8.48 -5.44 -17.17
C GLU A 88 -9.60 -5.20 -18.20
N GLN A 89 -10.43 -4.18 -17.99
CA GLN A 89 -11.45 -3.79 -18.96
C GLN A 89 -10.85 -3.27 -20.28
N LEU A 90 -9.61 -2.78 -20.26
CA LEU A 90 -8.89 -2.29 -21.44
C LEU A 90 -8.10 -3.40 -22.14
N ASP A 91 -8.06 -4.61 -21.61
CA ASP A 91 -7.24 -5.69 -22.15
C ASP A 91 -7.75 -6.18 -23.53
N THR A 92 -9.06 -6.09 -23.75
CA THR A 92 -9.68 -6.33 -25.08
C THR A 92 -9.30 -5.26 -26.09
N VAL A 93 -9.22 -4.00 -25.66
CA VAL A 93 -8.80 -2.87 -26.52
C VAL A 93 -7.31 -2.98 -26.82
N LYS A 94 -6.50 -3.40 -25.84
CA LYS A 94 -5.07 -3.71 -25.99
C LYS A 94 -4.84 -4.76 -27.07
N THR A 95 -5.52 -5.90 -26.99
CA THR A 95 -5.35 -6.97 -27.98
C THR A 95 -5.79 -6.55 -29.38
N LEU A 96 -6.82 -5.72 -29.50
CA LEU A 96 -7.27 -5.20 -30.79
C LEU A 96 -6.29 -4.16 -31.37
N LEU A 97 -5.80 -3.23 -30.56
CA LEU A 97 -4.82 -2.23 -30.98
C LEU A 97 -3.45 -2.84 -31.27
N ASP A 98 -2.99 -3.82 -30.50
CA ASP A 98 -1.75 -4.56 -30.76
C ASP A 98 -1.82 -5.31 -32.10
N LYS A 99 -2.95 -5.98 -32.37
CA LYS A 99 -3.17 -6.65 -33.65
C LYS A 99 -3.27 -5.68 -34.83
N ALA A 100 -3.70 -4.45 -34.59
CA ALA A 100 -3.77 -3.39 -35.58
C ALA A 100 -2.47 -2.57 -35.71
N GLY A 101 -1.43 -2.86 -34.91
CA GLY A 101 -0.15 -2.15 -34.91
C GLY A 101 -0.14 -0.82 -34.14
N PHE A 102 -1.18 -0.53 -33.37
CA PHE A 102 -1.39 0.68 -32.58
C PHE A 102 -1.11 0.49 -31.07
N GLY A 103 -0.40 -0.57 -30.67
CA GLY A 103 -0.03 -0.83 -29.27
C GLY A 103 0.74 0.31 -28.58
N PHE A 104 1.42 1.15 -29.37
CA PHE A 104 2.13 2.33 -28.87
C PHE A 104 1.21 3.40 -28.25
N LEU A 105 -0.06 3.48 -28.66
CA LEU A 105 -1.02 4.43 -28.07
C LEU A 105 -1.39 4.03 -26.64
N LEU A 106 -1.46 2.73 -26.37
CA LEU A 106 -1.83 2.23 -25.06
C LEU A 106 -0.68 2.37 -24.05
N SER A 107 0.56 2.18 -24.50
CA SER A 107 1.76 2.46 -23.71
C SER A 107 1.95 3.95 -23.45
N ASP A 108 1.62 4.83 -24.41
CA ASP A 108 1.63 6.29 -24.18
C ASP A 108 0.52 6.72 -23.20
N LEU A 109 -0.63 6.04 -23.20
CA LEU A 109 -1.68 6.24 -22.20
C LEU A 109 -1.22 5.79 -20.80
N GLU A 110 -0.60 4.62 -20.70
CA GLU A 110 -0.02 4.10 -19.46
C GLU A 110 1.02 5.07 -18.88
N LEU A 111 1.92 5.57 -19.73
CA LEU A 111 2.93 6.57 -19.35
C LEU A 111 2.28 7.87 -18.87
N LYS A 112 1.27 8.39 -19.60
CA LYS A 112 0.55 9.60 -19.19
C LYS A 112 -0.21 9.43 -17.88
N LEU A 113 -0.73 8.24 -17.62
CA LEU A 113 -1.46 7.93 -16.39
C LEU A 113 -0.50 7.89 -15.20
N ASN A 114 0.61 7.16 -15.33
CA ASN A 114 1.63 7.09 -14.28
C ASN A 114 2.34 8.43 -14.01
N ARG A 115 2.37 9.34 -14.99
CA ARG A 115 2.90 10.70 -14.82
C ARG A 115 1.90 11.69 -14.23
N ALA A 116 0.60 11.38 -14.26
CA ALA A 116 -0.47 12.24 -13.75
C ALA A 116 -0.96 11.86 -12.35
N ALA A 117 -0.46 10.75 -11.79
CA ALA A 117 -0.80 10.21 -10.48
C ALA A 117 -0.11 10.96 -9.32
#